data_AF-A0A9W6II35-F1
#
_entry.id   AF-A0A9W6II35-F1
#
_cell.length_a   1.000
_cell.length_b   1.000
_cell.length_c   1.000
_cell.angle_alpha   90.00
_cell.angle_beta   90.00
_cell.angle_gamma   90.00
#
_symmetry.space_group_name_H-M   'P 1'
#
loop_
_entity.id
_entity.type
_entity.pdbx_description
1 polymer ?
#
loop_
_entity_poly.entity_id
_entity_poly.type
_entity_poly.pdbx_seq_one_letter_code
_entity_poly.pdbx_strand_id
1 'polypeptide(L)'
;MAKAIYHKHQRVFVRPVGTWALVEQVKPQWVKDVEEPVRVYYDCGLGRDFVADELAAEQADEIDTASWRVLRARNKWQAVEECAHHPYPGTFPVVVTESMDWGGWRVPAAEYDRDPARIEGQARLIANAPHLMAIAEQLAKLASEDGELPPALAKLSHEASKTLREINTIPSSKDNGKSRRAA
;
A
#
# COMPACT_ATOMS: atom_id res chain seq x y z
N MET A 1 -15.11 28.45 -12.40
CA MET A 1 -16.23 27.53 -12.66
C MET A 1 -15.75 26.11 -12.39
N ALA A 2 -16.59 25.26 -11.78
CA ALA A 2 -16.12 23.98 -11.24
C ALA A 2 -16.70 22.81 -12.03
N LYS A 3 -15.84 21.96 -12.61
CA LYS A 3 -16.24 20.67 -13.17
C LYS A 3 -15.98 19.56 -12.17
N ALA A 4 -16.78 18.50 -12.23
CA ALA A 4 -16.52 17.32 -11.43
C ALA A 4 -15.24 16.62 -11.94
N ILE A 5 -14.26 16.46 -11.05
CA ILE A 5 -13.01 15.74 -11.29
C ILE A 5 -13.18 14.24 -11.05
N TYR A 6 -13.97 13.87 -10.03
CA TYR A 6 -14.26 12.48 -9.68
C TYR A 6 -15.69 12.07 -10.03
N HIS A 7 -15.90 10.78 -10.27
CA HIS A 7 -17.18 10.20 -10.65
C HIS A 7 -17.77 9.32 -9.55
N LYS A 8 -19.09 9.09 -9.60
CA LYS A 8 -19.76 8.14 -8.71
C LYS A 8 -19.13 6.74 -8.86
N HIS A 9 -18.95 6.06 -7.73
CA HIS A 9 -18.27 4.77 -7.56
C HIS A 9 -16.79 4.75 -7.95
N GLN A 10 -16.17 5.92 -8.18
CA GLN A 10 -14.72 6.00 -8.29
C GLN A 10 -14.10 5.86 -6.89
N ARG A 11 -13.08 5.01 -6.76
CA ARG A 11 -12.28 4.91 -5.53
C ARG A 11 -11.31 6.08 -5.45
N VAL A 12 -11.30 6.75 -4.30
CA VAL A 12 -10.48 7.93 -4.02
C VAL A 12 -9.87 7.83 -2.62
N PHE A 13 -8.68 8.40 -2.45
CA PHE A 13 -8.08 8.54 -1.13
C PHE A 13 -8.53 9.85 -0.49
N VAL A 14 -9.12 9.77 0.70
CA VAL A 14 -9.64 10.92 1.45
C VAL A 14 -8.55 11.41 2.40
N ARG A 15 -7.81 12.44 1.99
CA ARG A 15 -6.60 12.90 2.71
C ARG A 15 -6.83 13.29 4.17
N PRO A 16 -7.90 14.03 4.55
CA PRO A 16 -8.13 14.39 5.95
C PRO A 16 -8.40 13.20 6.87
N VAL A 17 -8.85 12.07 6.32
CA VAL A 17 -9.19 10.86 7.09
C VAL A 17 -8.07 9.82 7.00
N GLY A 18 -7.28 9.82 5.91
CA GLY A 18 -6.19 8.87 5.71
C GLY A 18 -6.67 7.49 5.23
N THR A 19 -7.78 7.43 4.50
CA THR A 19 -8.37 6.16 4.05
C THR A 19 -8.86 6.21 2.60
N TRP A 20 -9.01 5.04 1.99
CA TRP A 20 -9.67 4.87 0.71
C TRP A 20 -11.19 4.77 0.88
N ALA A 21 -11.94 5.44 0.01
CA ALA A 21 -13.40 5.39 -0.02
C ALA A 21 -13.92 5.42 -1.47
N LEU A 22 -15.17 5.03 -1.67
CA LEU A 22 -15.87 5.24 -2.94
C LEU A 22 -16.58 6.60 -2.89
N VAL A 23 -16.60 7.31 -4.01
CA VAL A 23 -17.49 8.46 -4.18
C VAL A 23 -18.92 7.93 -4.29
N GLU A 24 -19.74 8.15 -3.27
CA GLU A 24 -21.15 7.74 -3.25
C GLU A 24 -22.01 8.70 -4.07
N GLN A 25 -21.73 10.00 -3.97
CA GLN A 25 -22.46 11.04 -4.67
C GLN A 25 -21.56 12.21 -5.06
N VAL A 26 -21.79 12.73 -6.27
CA VAL A 26 -21.23 14.01 -6.74
C VAL A 26 -22.31 15.08 -6.52
N LYS A 27 -22.03 16.09 -5.69
CA LYS A 27 -22.95 17.14 -5.25
C LYS A 27 -22.53 18.49 -5.85
N PRO A 28 -22.99 18.85 -7.06
CA PRO A 28 -22.74 20.17 -7.63
C PRO A 28 -23.53 21.26 -6.88
N GLN A 29 -22.87 22.38 -6.57
CA GLN A 29 -23.46 23.56 -5.96
C GLN A 29 -23.80 24.59 -7.04
N TRP A 30 -25.08 24.93 -7.12
CA TRP A 30 -25.63 25.86 -8.10
C TRP A 30 -25.96 27.22 -7.48
N VAL A 31 -25.85 28.28 -8.28
CA VAL A 31 -26.27 29.65 -7.93
C VAL A 31 -27.20 30.14 -9.03
N LYS A 32 -28.17 30.99 -8.68
CA LYS A 32 -29.11 31.58 -9.65
C LYS A 32 -28.35 32.32 -10.76
N ASP A 33 -28.86 32.22 -11.97
CA ASP A 33 -28.33 32.87 -13.18
C ASP A 33 -26.91 32.43 -13.60
N VAL A 34 -26.46 31.25 -13.15
CA VAL A 34 -25.21 30.62 -13.58
C VAL A 34 -25.49 29.25 -14.21
N GLU A 35 -25.04 29.05 -15.45
CA GLU A 35 -25.26 27.82 -16.24
C GLU A 35 -24.40 26.62 -15.79
N GLU A 36 -23.31 26.87 -15.09
CA GLU A 36 -22.39 25.85 -14.57
C GLU A 36 -22.32 25.88 -13.04
N PRO A 37 -22.04 24.74 -12.38
CA PRO A 37 -21.91 24.72 -10.93
C PRO A 37 -20.68 25.53 -10.47
N VAL A 38 -20.88 26.28 -9.39
CA VAL A 38 -19.85 27.14 -8.80
C VAL A 38 -18.82 26.31 -8.05
N ARG A 39 -19.26 25.20 -7.44
CA ARG A 39 -18.42 24.25 -6.72
C ARG A 39 -18.98 22.84 -6.85
N VAL A 40 -18.10 21.84 -6.75
CA VAL A 40 -18.50 20.43 -6.69
C VAL A 40 -17.98 19.84 -5.38
N TYR A 41 -18.89 19.21 -4.64
CA TYR A 41 -18.59 18.44 -3.46
C TYR A 41 -18.78 16.95 -3.72
N TYR A 42 -18.13 16.13 -2.92
CA TYR A 42 -18.11 14.68 -3.02
C TYR A 42 -18.51 14.07 -1.69
N ASP A 43 -19.55 13.24 -1.71
CA ASP A 43 -19.89 12.39 -0.59
C ASP A 43 -19.10 11.09 -0.70
N CYS A 44 -18.39 10.73 0.36
CA CYS A 44 -17.62 9.50 0.45
C CYS A 44 -18.10 8.60 1.61
N GLY A 45 -19.27 8.89 2.21
CA GLY A 45 -19.81 8.10 3.31
C GLY A 45 -19.09 8.30 4.65
N LEU A 46 -18.29 9.37 4.79
CA LEU A 46 -17.44 9.63 5.98
C LEU A 46 -17.97 10.78 6.86
N GLY A 47 -19.28 11.02 6.84
CA GLY A 47 -19.95 11.96 7.73
C GLY A 47 -19.86 13.44 7.34
N ARG A 48 -19.19 13.79 6.24
CA ARG A 48 -19.26 15.11 5.60
C ARG A 48 -18.94 15.02 4.11
N ASP A 49 -19.24 16.10 3.41
CA ASP A 49 -18.83 16.28 2.03
C ASP A 49 -17.38 16.80 1.93
N PHE A 50 -16.68 16.38 0.86
CA PHE A 50 -15.30 16.73 0.57
C PHE A 50 -15.19 17.52 -0.74
N VAL A 51 -14.14 18.32 -0.87
CA VAL A 51 -13.80 18.95 -2.16
C VAL A 51 -12.71 18.20 -2.89
N ALA A 52 -12.56 18.44 -4.19
CA ALA A 52 -11.60 17.71 -5.01
C ALA A 52 -10.16 17.74 -4.46
N ASP A 53 -9.73 18.86 -3.87
CA ASP A 53 -8.40 19.02 -3.28
C ASP A 53 -8.17 18.13 -2.05
N GLU A 54 -9.23 17.66 -1.40
CA GLU A 54 -9.15 16.74 -0.27
C GLU A 54 -9.06 15.28 -0.72
N LEU A 55 -9.27 15.01 -2.02
CA LEU A 55 -9.34 13.69 -2.61
C LEU A 55 -8.17 13.44 -3.56
N ALA A 56 -7.68 12.21 -3.60
CA ALA A 56 -6.69 11.76 -4.58
C ALA A 56 -7.26 10.61 -5.41
N ALA A 57 -6.94 10.57 -6.70
CA ALA A 57 -7.16 9.40 -7.52
C ALA A 57 -6.19 8.28 -7.14
N GLU A 58 -6.43 7.07 -7.64
CA GLU A 58 -5.43 6.01 -7.63
C GLU A 58 -4.29 6.36 -8.59
N GLN A 59 -3.05 6.19 -8.13
CA GLN A 59 -1.84 6.26 -8.94
C GLN A 59 -1.09 4.94 -8.74
N ALA A 60 -0.63 4.34 -9.84
CA ALA A 60 0.25 3.19 -9.78
C ALA A 60 1.66 3.65 -9.37
N ASP A 61 2.27 2.92 -8.44
CA ASP A 61 3.65 3.09 -8.00
C ASP A 61 4.36 1.74 -8.03
N GLU A 62 5.58 1.73 -8.53
CA GLU A 62 6.40 0.53 -8.62
C GLU A 62 7.31 0.47 -7.40
N ILE A 63 7.27 -0.66 -6.68
CA ILE A 63 8.09 -0.87 -5.50
C ILE A 63 9.44 -1.45 -5.92
N ASP A 64 10.54 -0.84 -5.48
CA ASP A 64 11.86 -1.48 -5.57
C ASP A 64 11.96 -2.64 -4.57
N THR A 65 12.09 -3.84 -5.11
CA THR A 65 12.05 -5.09 -4.35
C THR A 65 13.38 -5.86 -4.36
N ALA A 66 14.44 -5.32 -4.98
CA ALA A 66 15.64 -6.10 -5.32
C ALA A 66 16.49 -6.55 -4.10
N SER A 67 16.34 -5.92 -2.93
CA SER A 67 17.32 -6.05 -1.83
C SER A 67 16.76 -6.54 -0.50
N TRP A 68 15.51 -7.01 -0.47
CA TRP A 68 14.87 -7.37 0.80
C TRP A 68 15.52 -8.61 1.43
N ARG A 69 15.95 -8.49 2.68
CA ARG A 69 16.63 -9.58 3.42
C ARG A 69 16.42 -9.47 4.92
N VAL A 70 16.54 -10.60 5.60
CA VAL A 70 16.52 -10.65 7.07
C VAL A 70 17.94 -10.46 7.60
N LEU A 71 18.14 -9.42 8.40
CA LEU A 71 19.31 -9.24 9.25
C LEU A 71 18.95 -9.55 10.71
N ARG A 72 19.98 -9.70 11.54
CA ARG A 72 19.83 -9.83 13.00
C ARG A 72 20.41 -8.62 13.70
N ALA A 73 19.59 -7.98 14.52
CA ALA A 73 20.04 -6.92 15.41
C ALA A 73 20.21 -7.46 16.83
N ARG A 74 21.18 -6.91 17.57
CA ARG A 74 21.39 -7.24 18.98
C ARG A 74 20.26 -6.68 19.84
N ASN A 75 19.73 -7.49 20.74
CA ASN A 75 18.85 -7.04 21.80
C ASN A 75 19.70 -6.26 22.83
N LYS A 76 19.29 -5.02 23.13
CA LYS A 76 19.99 -4.15 24.09
C LYS A 76 19.33 -4.15 25.48
N TRP A 77 18.17 -4.78 25.61
CA TRP A 77 17.29 -4.66 26.77
C TRP A 77 17.18 -5.94 27.58
N GLN A 78 17.47 -7.09 26.97
CA GLN A 78 17.48 -8.40 27.64
C GLN A 78 18.83 -9.08 27.44
N ALA A 79 19.33 -9.71 28.51
CA ALA A 79 20.50 -10.56 28.45
C ALA A 79 20.18 -11.87 27.72
N VAL A 80 21.21 -12.54 27.20
CA VAL A 80 21.07 -13.79 26.44
C VAL A 80 20.36 -14.86 27.27
N GLU A 81 20.65 -14.89 28.58
CA GLU A 81 20.11 -15.83 29.55
C GLU A 81 18.60 -15.61 29.77
N GLU A 82 18.15 -14.35 29.79
CA GLU A 82 16.73 -13.99 29.99
C GLU A 82 15.87 -14.39 28.79
N CYS A 83 16.46 -14.39 27.59
CA CYS A 83 15.82 -14.78 26.34
C CYS A 83 16.31 -16.13 25.79
N ALA A 84 16.80 -17.03 26.65
CA ALA A 84 17.33 -18.33 26.24
C ALA A 84 16.29 -19.23 25.51
N HIS A 85 15.00 -18.94 25.71
CA HIS A 85 13.89 -19.62 25.06
C HIS A 85 13.59 -19.12 23.64
N HIS A 86 14.22 -18.01 23.21
CA HIS A 86 14.09 -17.52 21.83
C HIS A 86 14.85 -18.45 20.86
N PRO A 87 14.42 -18.56 19.59
CA PRO A 87 15.16 -19.31 18.57
C PRO A 87 16.59 -18.81 18.36
N TYR A 88 16.83 -17.51 18.62
CA TYR A 88 18.14 -16.87 18.49
C TYR A 88 18.37 -15.88 19.65
N PRO A 89 18.72 -16.38 20.84
CA PRO A 89 18.86 -15.58 22.05
C PRO A 89 19.79 -14.36 21.87
N GLY A 90 19.40 -13.24 22.46
CA GLY A 90 20.14 -11.98 22.41
C GLY A 90 20.02 -11.20 21.10
N THR A 91 19.21 -11.69 20.15
CA THR A 91 18.98 -11.03 18.86
C THR A 91 17.51 -11.04 18.47
N PHE A 92 17.14 -10.19 17.51
CA PHE A 92 15.82 -10.20 16.89
C PHE A 92 15.93 -9.94 15.38
N PRO A 93 14.97 -10.41 14.57
CA PRO A 93 15.00 -10.24 13.13
C PRO A 93 14.67 -8.79 12.73
N VAL A 94 15.36 -8.29 11.72
CA VAL A 94 15.12 -6.99 11.08
C VAL A 94 15.03 -7.24 9.58
N VAL A 95 13.96 -6.78 8.93
CA VAL A 95 13.85 -6.88 7.47
C VAL A 95 14.30 -5.56 6.86
N VAL A 96 15.44 -5.56 6.20
CA VAL A 96 15.95 -4.39 5.47
C VAL A 96 15.50 -4.47 4.03
N THR A 97 15.08 -3.34 3.47
CA THR A 97 14.52 -3.21 2.12
C THR A 97 15.40 -2.39 1.18
N GLU A 98 16.54 -1.89 1.68
CA GLU A 98 17.50 -1.10 0.94
C GLU A 98 18.84 -1.84 0.80
N SER A 99 19.72 -1.31 -0.04
CA SER A 99 21.09 -1.81 -0.22
C SER A 99 21.92 -1.73 1.06
N MET A 100 21.71 -0.71 1.89
CA MET A 100 22.45 -0.52 3.13
C MET A 100 21.93 -1.43 4.27
N ASP A 101 22.81 -1.87 5.17
CA ASP A 101 22.49 -2.76 6.30
C ASP A 101 21.89 -2.03 7.52
N TRP A 102 21.17 -0.92 7.31
CA TRP A 102 20.55 -0.15 8.39
C TRP A 102 19.10 0.22 8.04
N GLY A 103 18.32 0.62 9.05
CA GLY A 103 16.89 0.85 8.90
C GLY A 103 16.09 -0.45 8.89
N GLY A 104 14.96 -0.46 8.19
CA GLY A 104 14.11 -1.64 7.98
C GLY A 104 12.94 -1.84 8.94
N TRP A 105 12.08 -2.79 8.59
CA TRP A 105 10.96 -3.25 9.41
C TRP A 105 11.47 -3.99 10.64
N ARG A 106 10.88 -3.67 11.79
CA ARG A 106 11.25 -4.21 13.11
C ARG A 106 10.00 -4.44 13.93
N VAL A 107 10.13 -5.34 14.91
CA VAL A 107 9.08 -5.65 15.87
C VAL A 107 9.49 -5.13 17.25
N PRO A 108 8.56 -4.58 18.05
CA PRO A 108 8.85 -4.21 19.44
C PRO A 108 9.39 -5.40 20.24
N ALA A 109 10.33 -5.15 21.16
CA ALA A 109 10.96 -6.21 21.94
C ALA A 109 9.93 -7.08 22.71
N ALA A 110 8.92 -6.45 23.32
CA ALA A 110 7.85 -7.16 24.03
C ALA A 110 7.01 -8.08 23.12
N GLU A 111 6.84 -7.71 21.85
CA GLU A 111 6.10 -8.52 20.87
C GLU A 111 6.94 -9.70 20.39
N TYR A 112 8.26 -9.52 20.24
CA TYR A 112 9.18 -10.63 19.94
C TYR A 112 9.25 -11.61 21.10
N ASP A 113 9.38 -11.13 22.33
CA ASP A 113 9.46 -11.97 23.54
C ASP A 113 8.20 -12.82 23.74
N ARG A 114 7.02 -12.29 23.38
CA ARG A 114 5.74 -13.01 23.50
C ARG A 114 5.63 -14.23 22.57
N ASP A 115 6.09 -14.12 21.32
CA ASP A 115 6.02 -15.21 20.34
C ASP A 115 7.15 -15.11 19.30
N PRO A 116 8.38 -15.51 19.67
CA PRO A 116 9.53 -15.36 18.79
C PRO A 116 9.38 -16.14 17.49
N ALA A 117 8.81 -17.36 17.54
CA ALA A 117 8.69 -18.23 16.38
C ALA A 117 7.77 -17.64 15.30
N ARG A 118 6.65 -17.03 15.71
CA ARG A 118 5.75 -16.33 14.80
C ARG A 118 6.44 -15.14 14.15
N ILE A 119 7.17 -14.32 14.91
CA ILE A 119 7.87 -13.15 14.37
C ILE A 119 8.97 -13.55 13.39
N GLU A 120 9.72 -14.62 13.69
CA GLU A 120 10.71 -15.17 12.75
C GLU A 120 10.04 -15.66 11.45
N GLY A 121 8.86 -16.26 11.54
CA GLY A 121 8.04 -16.62 10.38
C GLY A 121 7.61 -15.42 9.55
N GLN A 122 7.14 -14.35 10.21
CA GLN A 122 6.76 -13.10 9.55
C GLN A 122 7.96 -12.45 8.86
N ALA A 123 9.12 -12.39 9.50
CA ALA A 123 10.33 -11.82 8.92
C ALA A 123 10.73 -12.54 7.63
N ARG A 124 10.67 -13.89 7.62
CA ARG A 124 10.91 -14.69 6.40
C ARG A 124 9.88 -14.41 5.31
N LEU A 125 8.60 -14.30 5.67
CA LEU A 125 7.53 -14.00 4.72
C LEU A 125 7.74 -12.63 4.07
N ILE A 126 7.98 -11.59 4.89
CA ILE A 126 8.21 -10.23 4.40
C ILE A 126 9.44 -10.20 3.49
N ALA A 127 10.57 -10.78 3.90
CA ALA A 127 11.77 -10.81 3.07
C ALA A 127 11.58 -11.55 1.73
N ASN A 128 10.65 -12.49 1.64
CA ASN A 128 10.30 -13.19 0.40
C ASN A 128 9.13 -12.56 -0.37
N ALA A 129 8.51 -11.49 0.14
CA ALA A 129 7.40 -10.81 -0.52
C ALA A 129 7.75 -10.35 -1.95
N PRO A 130 8.96 -9.82 -2.26
CA PRO A 130 9.41 -9.57 -3.62
C PRO A 130 9.25 -10.75 -4.59
N HIS A 131 9.67 -11.94 -4.14
CA HIS A 131 9.61 -13.14 -4.97
C HIS A 131 8.15 -13.58 -5.18
N LEU A 132 7.31 -13.48 -4.14
CA LEU A 132 5.88 -13.74 -4.26
C LEU A 132 5.18 -12.75 -5.21
N MET A 133 5.56 -11.47 -5.17
CA MET A 133 5.05 -10.44 -6.07
C MET A 133 5.44 -10.74 -7.53
N ALA A 134 6.69 -11.12 -7.79
CA ALA A 134 7.14 -11.51 -9.13
C ALA A 134 6.36 -12.72 -9.69
N ILE A 135 6.05 -13.71 -8.84
CA ILE A 135 5.19 -14.84 -9.24
C ILE A 135 3.77 -14.35 -9.59
N ALA A 136 3.20 -13.45 -8.79
CA ALA A 136 1.89 -12.87 -9.05
C ALA A 136 1.86 -12.06 -10.36
N GLU A 137 2.92 -11.30 -10.67
CA GLU A 137 3.05 -10.56 -11.92
C GLU A 137 3.10 -11.50 -13.13
N GLN A 138 3.84 -12.61 -13.03
CA GLN A 138 3.88 -13.63 -14.07
C GLN A 138 2.49 -14.27 -14.28
N LEU A 139 1.76 -14.57 -13.21
CA LEU A 139 0.39 -15.10 -13.31
C LEU A 139 -0.56 -14.08 -13.97
N ALA A 140 -0.51 -12.82 -13.55
CA ALA A 140 -1.32 -11.76 -14.14
C ALA A 140 -1.00 -11.57 -15.63
N LYS A 141 0.28 -11.64 -16.01
CA LYS A 141 0.73 -11.56 -17.39
C LYS A 141 0.18 -12.72 -18.23
N LEU A 142 0.23 -13.95 -17.74
CA LEU A 142 -0.32 -15.11 -18.46
C LEU A 142 -1.81 -14.97 -18.78
N ALA A 143 -2.58 -14.30 -17.91
CA ALA A 143 -3.99 -14.01 -18.18
C ALA A 143 -4.23 -12.86 -19.14
N SER A 144 -3.23 -12.00 -19.37
CA SER A 144 -3.30 -10.93 -20.36
C SER A 144 -2.91 -11.38 -21.77
N GLU A 145 -2.23 -12.52 -21.89
CA GLU A 145 -1.85 -13.10 -23.17
C GLU A 145 -3.05 -13.77 -23.84
N ASP A 146 -3.15 -13.66 -25.17
CA ASP A 146 -4.27 -14.22 -25.93
C ASP A 146 -4.30 -15.75 -25.82
N GLY A 147 -5.29 -16.29 -25.10
CA GLY A 147 -5.49 -17.73 -24.94
C GLY A 147 -6.54 -18.07 -23.87
N GLU A 148 -7.21 -19.21 -24.02
CA GLU A 148 -8.15 -19.69 -23.01
C GLU A 148 -7.38 -20.36 -21.86
N LEU A 149 -7.36 -19.71 -20.68
CA LEU A 149 -6.75 -20.27 -19.49
C LEU A 149 -7.65 -21.34 -18.85
N PRO A 150 -7.08 -22.43 -18.28
CA PRO A 150 -7.82 -23.32 -17.42
C PRO A 150 -8.50 -22.56 -16.27
N PRO A 151 -9.74 -22.92 -15.86
CA PRO A 151 -10.51 -22.15 -14.87
C PRO A 151 -9.78 -21.88 -13.56
N ALA A 152 -9.00 -22.85 -13.05
CA ALA A 152 -8.21 -22.68 -11.84
C ALA A 152 -7.10 -21.62 -12.01
N LEU A 153 -6.46 -21.57 -13.17
CA LEU A 153 -5.41 -20.61 -13.48
C LEU A 153 -5.99 -19.21 -13.74
N ALA A 154 -7.16 -19.12 -14.38
CA ALA A 154 -7.88 -17.87 -14.55
C ALA A 154 -8.25 -17.24 -13.19
N LYS A 155 -8.73 -18.06 -12.24
CA LYS A 155 -9.02 -17.60 -10.87
C LYS A 155 -7.77 -17.07 -10.17
N LEU A 156 -6.68 -17.83 -10.19
CA LEU A 156 -5.42 -17.43 -9.57
C LEU A 156 -4.87 -16.13 -10.16
N SER A 157 -4.95 -15.98 -11.49
CA SER A 157 -4.48 -14.77 -12.18
C SER A 157 -5.32 -13.54 -11.85
N HIS A 158 -6.63 -13.73 -11.65
CA HIS A 158 -7.51 -12.67 -11.16
C HIS A 158 -7.17 -12.25 -9.72
N GLU A 159 -6.95 -13.20 -8.82
CA GLU A 159 -6.53 -12.94 -7.43
C GLU A 159 -5.15 -12.27 -7.36
N ALA A 160 -4.21 -12.69 -8.21
CA ALA A 160 -2.90 -12.07 -8.36
C ALA A 160 -3.02 -10.61 -8.82
N SER A 161 -3.79 -10.36 -9.88
CA SER A 161 -4.04 -9.00 -10.40
C SER A 161 -4.66 -8.08 -9.35
N LYS A 162 -5.61 -8.60 -8.56
CA LYS A 162 -6.23 -7.85 -7.46
C LYS A 162 -5.20 -7.49 -6.39
N THR A 163 -4.38 -8.46 -5.97
CA THR A 163 -3.34 -8.26 -4.95
C THR A 163 -2.30 -7.25 -5.42
N LEU A 164 -1.83 -7.35 -6.67
CA LEU A 164 -0.88 -6.40 -7.25
C LEU A 164 -1.45 -4.99 -7.30
N ARG A 165 -2.73 -4.84 -7.67
CA ARG A 165 -3.39 -3.53 -7.61
C ARG A 165 -3.42 -2.98 -6.20
N GLU A 166 -3.73 -3.79 -5.19
CA GLU A 166 -3.74 -3.34 -3.79
C GLU A 166 -2.36 -2.89 -3.30
N ILE A 167 -1.30 -3.58 -3.72
CA ILE A 167 0.09 -3.26 -3.36
C ILE A 167 0.56 -1.97 -4.07
N ASN A 168 0.33 -1.87 -5.38
CA ASN A 168 0.89 -0.81 -6.22
C ASN A 168 0.02 0.47 -6.25
N THR A 169 -1.12 0.50 -5.57
CA THR A 169 -2.01 1.67 -5.57
C THR A 169 -1.66 2.63 -4.45
N ILE A 170 -1.18 3.82 -4.80
CA ILE A 170 -0.96 4.94 -3.89
C ILE A 170 -1.92 6.10 -4.20
N PRO A 171 -2.15 7.02 -3.25
CA PRO A 171 -2.86 8.27 -3.51
C PRO A 171 -2.08 9.11 -4.53
N SER A 172 -2.75 9.60 -5.57
CA SER A 172 -2.12 10.49 -6.54
C SER A 172 -1.53 11.73 -5.86
N SER A 173 -0.30 12.06 -6.24
CA SER A 173 0.34 13.27 -5.72
C SER A 173 -0.44 14.51 -6.14
N LYS A 174 -0.50 15.53 -5.26
CA LYS A 174 -0.94 16.86 -5.67
C LYS A 174 0.21 17.48 -6.46
N ASP A 175 0.29 17.24 -7.76
CA ASP A 175 1.30 17.89 -8.57
C ASP A 175 0.92 19.38 -8.73
N ASN A 176 1.30 20.19 -7.74
CA ASN A 176 1.40 21.63 -7.87
C ASN A 176 2.60 21.87 -8.78
N GLY A 177 2.36 22.01 -10.09
CA GLY A 177 3.33 22.22 -11.16
C GLY A 177 4.57 23.04 -10.79
N LYS A 178 5.51 22.38 -10.10
CA LYS A 178 6.89 22.80 -9.89
C LYS A 178 7.70 21.54 -10.06
N SER A 179 7.98 21.27 -11.34
CA SER A 179 9.21 20.68 -11.84
C SER A 179 10.22 20.41 -10.72
N ARG A 180 10.38 19.14 -10.32
CA ARG A 180 11.64 18.68 -9.74
C ARG A 180 12.70 18.74 -10.84
N ARG A 181 13.17 19.95 -11.13
CA ARG A 181 14.47 20.18 -11.77
C ARG A 181 15.52 20.10 -10.67
N ALA A 182 16.39 19.10 -10.82
CA ALA A 182 17.77 19.02 -10.37
C ALA A 182 18.10 19.31 -8.88
N ALA A 183 18.63 18.30 -8.21
CA ALA A 183 20.03 18.28 -7.78
C ALA A 183 20.48 16.83 -7.61
#